data_AF-A0AA46DXF3-F1
#
_entry.id   AF-A0AA46DXF3-F1
#
_cell.length_a   1.000
_cell.length_b   1.000
_cell.length_c   1.000
_cell.angle_alpha   90.00
_cell.angle_beta   90.00
_cell.angle_gamma   90.00
#
_symmetry.space_group_name_H-M   'P 1'
#
loop_
_entity.id
_entity.type
_entity.pdbx_description
1 polymer ?
#
loop_
_entity_poly.entity_id
_entity_poly.type
_entity_poly.pdbx_seq_one_letter_code
_entity_poly.pdbx_strand_id
1 'polypeptide(L)'
;MKKNTIKEIAFFNILKTLIPPTSKFTNYKLNYTDLADKINMDKQIIRSAILNLANDHFIDILNDTNDEIDINFNRTYEKLLEVFSIEDIDHLLEKMQEFLQLHPNYFNIFEADDSITLYAKQVKERIGKYGIDANINDIIENGVKYYFSKKENLITIKKSIFNICEKAESEDDFEALEAILFCQLNFPIEQNPFYVTLFLSKIYIQMGKI
;
A
#
# COMPACT_ATOMS: atom_id res chain seq x y z
N MET A 1 0.75 12.79 12.93
CA MET A 1 -0.32 11.98 13.59
C MET A 1 0.20 11.25 14.85
N LYS A 2 -0.66 10.63 15.69
CA LYS A 2 -0.17 9.70 16.74
C LYS A 2 0.41 8.44 16.08
N LYS A 3 1.59 7.97 16.52
CA LYS A 3 2.27 6.75 16.04
C LYS A 3 1.35 5.52 15.93
N ASN A 4 0.44 5.37 16.88
CA ASN A 4 -0.75 4.51 16.85
C ASN A 4 -1.31 4.41 15.42
N THR A 5 -2.00 5.48 15.07
CA THR A 5 -2.99 5.57 14.00
C THR A 5 -2.42 5.25 12.61
N ILE A 6 -1.12 5.48 12.37
CA ILE A 6 -0.44 5.11 11.12
C ILE A 6 -0.46 3.59 10.92
N LYS A 7 -0.12 2.83 11.97
CA LYS A 7 -0.08 1.36 11.92
C LYS A 7 -1.47 0.78 11.72
N GLU A 8 -2.47 1.33 12.42
CA GLU A 8 -3.86 0.92 12.24
C GLU A 8 -4.34 1.16 10.79
N ILE A 9 -4.08 2.34 10.22
CA ILE A 9 -4.46 2.65 8.83
C ILE A 9 -3.72 1.76 7.82
N ALA A 10 -2.44 1.44 8.06
CA ALA A 10 -1.70 0.49 7.24
C ALA A 10 -2.38 -0.90 7.24
N PHE A 11 -2.80 -1.38 8.40
CA PHE A 11 -3.53 -2.64 8.52
C PHE A 11 -4.92 -2.57 7.88
N PHE A 12 -5.64 -1.46 8.04
CA PHE A 12 -6.90 -1.19 7.34
C PHE A 12 -6.75 -1.33 5.82
N ASN A 13 -5.66 -0.80 5.25
CA ASN A 13 -5.37 -0.94 3.82
C ASN A 13 -5.14 -2.40 3.40
N ILE A 14 -4.58 -3.25 4.27
CA ILE A 14 -4.50 -4.70 4.04
C ILE A 14 -5.91 -5.29 3.96
N LEU A 15 -6.74 -5.07 5.00
CA LEU A 15 -8.12 -5.57 5.06
C LEU A 15 -8.94 -5.18 3.83
N LYS A 16 -8.88 -3.91 3.42
CA LYS A 16 -9.60 -3.41 2.23
C LYS A 16 -9.22 -4.15 0.94
N THR A 17 -8.00 -4.70 0.84
CA THR A 17 -7.55 -5.50 -0.31
C THR A 17 -8.18 -6.89 -0.33
N LEU A 18 -8.52 -7.41 0.85
CA LEU A 18 -9.04 -8.76 1.02
C LEU A 18 -10.54 -8.81 0.83
N ILE A 19 -11.21 -7.71 1.17
CA ILE A 19 -12.65 -7.56 1.11
C ILE A 19 -13.07 -7.13 -0.31
N PRO A 20 -14.05 -7.80 -0.94
CA PRO A 20 -14.52 -7.40 -2.26
C PRO A 20 -15.15 -5.99 -2.20
N PRO A 21 -14.85 -5.11 -3.18
CA PRO A 21 -15.49 -3.81 -3.25
C PRO A 21 -16.99 -4.02 -3.50
N THR A 22 -17.83 -3.70 -2.52
CA THR A 22 -19.29 -3.69 -2.74
C THR A 22 -19.84 -2.31 -2.42
N SER A 23 -20.64 -1.77 -3.34
CA SER A 23 -21.31 -0.47 -3.18
C SER A 23 -22.52 -0.52 -2.25
N LYS A 24 -22.88 -1.70 -1.73
CA LYS A 24 -24.13 -1.93 -0.97
C LYS A 24 -23.92 -2.50 0.43
N PHE A 25 -22.79 -3.13 0.73
CA PHE A 25 -22.55 -3.75 2.03
C PHE A 25 -21.41 -3.05 2.75
N THR A 26 -21.70 -2.59 3.95
CA THR A 26 -20.68 -2.12 4.90
C THR A 26 -20.39 -3.15 5.97
N ASN A 27 -21.19 -4.23 6.05
CA ASN A 27 -21.01 -5.36 6.96
C ASN A 27 -20.27 -6.51 6.28
N TYR A 28 -19.22 -7.01 6.92
CA TYR A 28 -18.43 -8.14 6.43
C TYR A 28 -18.15 -9.13 7.54
N LYS A 29 -18.38 -10.40 7.23
CA LYS A 29 -18.01 -11.53 8.09
C LYS A 29 -16.67 -12.08 7.63
N LEU A 30 -15.67 -12.09 8.52
CA LEU A 30 -14.30 -12.50 8.22
C LEU A 30 -13.89 -13.67 9.11
N ASN A 31 -13.22 -14.67 8.53
CA ASN A 31 -12.62 -15.78 9.28
C ASN A 31 -11.14 -15.49 9.58
N TYR A 32 -10.72 -15.63 10.83
CA TYR A 32 -9.35 -15.35 11.25
C TYR A 32 -8.31 -16.29 10.62
N THR A 33 -8.67 -17.54 10.36
CA THR A 33 -7.79 -18.50 9.66
C THR A 33 -7.58 -18.08 8.22
N ASP A 34 -8.66 -17.77 7.51
CA ASP A 34 -8.57 -17.31 6.12
C ASP A 34 -7.76 -16.01 6.00
N LEU A 35 -7.92 -15.09 6.96
CA LEU A 35 -7.14 -13.85 7.00
C LEU A 35 -5.66 -14.15 7.25
N ALA A 36 -5.34 -15.01 8.24
CA ALA A 36 -3.97 -15.38 8.56
C ALA A 36 -3.26 -16.02 7.36
N ASP A 37 -3.94 -16.91 6.64
CA ASP A 37 -3.39 -17.57 5.46
C ASP A 37 -3.17 -16.58 4.31
N LYS A 38 -4.15 -15.71 4.02
CA LYS A 38 -4.05 -14.72 2.93
C LYS A 38 -3.02 -13.63 3.18
N ILE A 39 -2.88 -13.19 4.43
CA ILE A 39 -1.93 -12.12 4.81
C ILE A 39 -0.55 -12.73 5.14
N ASN A 40 -0.50 -14.03 5.44
CA ASN A 40 0.66 -14.69 6.04
C ASN A 40 1.09 -13.94 7.32
N MET A 41 0.15 -13.80 8.25
CA MET A 41 0.32 -13.06 9.52
C MET A 41 -0.39 -13.81 10.66
N ASP A 42 0.18 -13.76 11.85
CA ASP A 42 -0.37 -14.44 13.02
C ASP A 42 -1.79 -13.94 13.37
N LYS A 43 -2.67 -14.88 13.75
CA LYS A 43 -4.07 -14.60 14.07
C LYS A 43 -4.22 -13.60 15.22
N GLN A 44 -3.35 -13.65 16.23
CA GLN A 44 -3.40 -12.73 17.36
C GLN A 44 -3.00 -11.32 16.95
N ILE A 45 -2.02 -11.18 16.05
CA ILE A 45 -1.65 -9.87 15.47
C ILE A 45 -2.83 -9.29 14.69
N ILE A 46 -3.47 -10.10 13.84
CA ILE A 46 -4.66 -9.69 13.06
C ILE A 46 -5.78 -9.26 14.00
N ARG A 47 -6.11 -10.08 15.01
CA ARG A 47 -7.17 -9.77 15.97
C ARG A 47 -6.89 -8.49 16.74
N SER A 48 -5.66 -8.32 17.24
CA SER A 48 -5.22 -7.10 17.93
C SER A 48 -5.36 -5.86 17.04
N ALA A 49 -4.91 -5.93 15.78
CA ALA A 49 -5.03 -4.82 14.84
C ALA A 49 -6.48 -4.47 14.49
N ILE A 50 -7.39 -5.45 14.39
CA ILE A 50 -8.83 -5.21 14.21
C ILE A 50 -9.43 -4.52 15.44
N LEU A 51 -9.07 -4.96 16.65
CA LEU A 51 -9.55 -4.34 17.88
C LEU A 51 -9.06 -2.89 18.01
N ASN A 52 -7.81 -2.62 17.64
CA ASN A 52 -7.29 -1.25 17.61
C ASN A 52 -8.05 -0.36 16.61
N LEU A 53 -8.31 -0.87 15.40
CA LEU A 53 -9.12 -0.15 14.41
C LEU A 53 -10.52 0.21 14.94
N ALA A 54 -11.13 -0.69 15.73
CA ALA A 54 -12.42 -0.43 16.35
C ALA A 54 -12.34 0.60 17.49
N ASN A 55 -11.31 0.50 18.32
CA ASN A 55 -11.05 1.46 19.39
C ASN A 55 -10.80 2.89 18.85
N ASP A 56 -10.14 3.00 17.70
CA ASP A 56 -9.89 4.26 17.01
C ASP A 56 -11.05 4.70 16.11
N HIS A 57 -12.17 3.98 16.15
CA HIS A 57 -13.41 4.29 15.43
C HIS A 57 -13.31 4.25 13.90
N PHE A 58 -12.32 3.57 13.33
CA PHE A 58 -12.24 3.33 11.88
C PHE A 58 -13.28 2.32 11.41
N ILE A 59 -13.66 1.38 12.27
CA ILE A 59 -14.65 0.32 12.01
C ILE A 59 -15.49 0.09 13.27
N ASP A 60 -16.66 -0.53 13.13
CA ASP A 60 -17.42 -1.05 14.26
C ASP A 60 -17.38 -2.59 14.26
N ILE A 61 -17.20 -3.21 15.43
CA ILE A 61 -17.30 -4.67 15.59
C ILE A 61 -18.73 -5.00 16.00
N LEU A 62 -19.42 -5.77 15.18
CA LEU A 62 -20.81 -6.20 15.42
C LEU A 62 -20.87 -7.48 16.26
N ASN A 63 -19.89 -8.37 16.04
CA ASN A 63 -19.75 -9.64 16.74
C ASN A 63 -18.29 -10.11 16.64
N ASP A 64 -17.75 -10.70 17.71
CA ASP A 64 -16.39 -11.24 17.76
C ASP A 64 -16.39 -12.60 18.47
N THR A 65 -15.93 -13.62 17.77
CA THR A 65 -15.79 -15.00 18.26
C THR A 65 -14.33 -15.46 18.14
N ASN A 66 -14.01 -16.69 18.52
CA ASN A 66 -12.63 -17.18 18.40
C ASN A 66 -12.18 -17.34 16.94
N ASP A 67 -13.10 -17.65 16.03
CA ASP A 67 -12.77 -18.01 14.64
C ASP A 67 -13.24 -16.95 13.63
N GLU A 68 -14.25 -16.16 13.98
CA GLU A 68 -14.90 -15.22 13.06
C GLU A 68 -15.16 -13.86 13.72
N ILE A 69 -15.11 -12.81 12.91
CA ILE A 69 -15.43 -11.44 13.30
C ILE A 69 -16.33 -10.76 12.26
N ASP A 70 -17.37 -10.09 12.74
CA ASP A 70 -18.30 -9.31 11.93
C ASP A 70 -17.97 -7.83 12.09
N ILE A 71 -17.61 -7.17 10.98
CA ILE A 71 -17.10 -5.78 10.96
C ILE A 71 -18.02 -4.91 10.11
N ASN A 72 -18.28 -3.69 10.57
CA ASN A 72 -18.96 -2.63 9.83
C ASN A 72 -17.99 -1.47 9.47
N PHE A 73 -18.04 -0.99 8.22
CA PHE A 73 -17.19 0.07 7.67
C PHE A 73 -17.89 1.44 7.48
N ASN A 74 -19.06 1.68 8.09
CA ASN A 74 -19.83 2.91 7.87
C ASN A 74 -19.07 4.18 8.27
N ARG A 75 -18.33 4.14 9.37
CA ARG A 75 -17.62 5.31 9.94
C ARG A 75 -16.24 5.55 9.34
N THR A 76 -15.76 4.62 8.52
CA THR A 76 -14.40 4.61 8.01
C THR A 76 -14.05 5.88 7.22
N TYR A 77 -14.95 6.32 6.34
CA TYR A 77 -14.67 7.47 5.47
C TYR A 77 -14.50 8.76 6.28
N GLU A 78 -15.43 9.03 7.19
CA GLU A 78 -15.39 10.20 8.08
C GLU A 78 -14.10 10.20 8.91
N LYS A 79 -13.73 9.04 9.47
CA LYS A 79 -12.51 8.92 10.28
C LYS A 79 -11.22 9.12 9.46
N LEU A 80 -11.18 8.64 8.22
CA LEU A 80 -10.03 8.86 7.34
C LEU A 80 -9.86 10.33 6.94
N LEU A 81 -10.96 11.08 6.78
CA LEU A 81 -10.91 12.52 6.52
C LEU A 81 -10.39 13.33 7.71
N GLU A 82 -10.68 12.90 8.94
CA GLU A 82 -10.11 13.52 10.15
C GLU A 82 -8.59 13.32 10.24
N VAL A 83 -8.08 12.25 9.62
CA VAL A 83 -6.68 11.87 9.69
C VAL A 83 -5.85 12.52 8.59
N PHE A 84 -6.33 12.48 7.35
CA PHE A 84 -5.61 13.01 6.21
C PHE A 84 -6.22 14.35 5.79
N SER A 85 -5.73 15.45 6.35
CA SER A 85 -6.04 16.78 5.81
C SER A 85 -5.35 16.95 4.45
N ILE A 86 -6.05 17.56 3.49
CA ILE A 86 -5.60 17.77 2.10
C ILE A 86 -4.47 18.83 1.99
N GLU A 87 -4.17 19.53 3.09
CA GLU A 87 -3.12 20.53 3.13
C GLU A 87 -1.75 19.86 2.87
N ASP A 88 -1.02 20.39 1.88
CA ASP A 88 0.36 20.03 1.53
C ASP A 88 0.63 18.65 0.87
N ILE A 89 -0.24 18.22 -0.06
CA ILE A 89 0.00 17.02 -0.89
C ILE A 89 1.39 17.02 -1.55
N ASP A 90 1.85 18.14 -2.10
CA ASP A 90 3.15 18.22 -2.77
C ASP A 90 4.31 17.95 -1.81
N HIS A 91 4.23 18.47 -0.57
CA HIS A 91 5.22 18.21 0.47
C HIS A 91 5.23 16.74 0.91
N LEU A 92 4.04 16.15 1.08
CA LEU A 92 3.89 14.73 1.39
C LEU A 92 4.50 13.83 0.30
N LEU A 93 4.32 14.21 -0.98
CA LEU A 93 4.91 13.48 -2.10
C LEU A 93 6.44 13.57 -2.12
N GLU A 94 7.02 14.73 -1.77
CA GLU A 94 8.46 14.91 -1.62
C GLU A 94 9.02 14.01 -0.51
N LYS A 95 8.41 14.04 0.69
CA LYS A 95 8.78 13.18 1.83
C LYS A 95 8.73 11.69 1.49
N MET A 96 7.70 11.25 0.76
CA MET A 96 7.60 9.88 0.29
C MET A 96 8.76 9.50 -0.65
N GLN A 97 9.15 10.39 -1.57
CA GLN A 97 10.24 10.13 -2.49
C GLN A 97 11.58 10.01 -1.76
N GLU A 98 11.87 10.93 -0.83
CA GLU A 98 13.06 10.90 0.01
C GLU A 98 13.14 9.59 0.82
N PHE A 99 12.03 9.20 1.46
CA PHE A 99 11.95 7.98 2.24
C PHE A 99 12.25 6.72 1.41
N LEU A 100 11.71 6.63 0.20
CA LEU A 100 11.97 5.50 -0.70
C LEU A 100 13.44 5.42 -1.14
N GLN A 101 14.10 6.58 -1.30
CA GLN A 101 15.53 6.64 -1.64
C GLN A 101 16.42 6.25 -0.46
N LEU A 102 16.07 6.65 0.76
CA LEU A 102 16.80 6.32 1.98
C LEU A 102 16.65 4.86 2.40
N HIS A 103 15.52 4.22 2.04
CA HIS A 103 15.21 2.85 2.41
C HIS A 103 14.94 1.92 1.21
N PRO A 104 15.89 1.77 0.27
CA PRO A 104 15.66 1.02 -0.97
C PRO A 104 15.34 -0.46 -0.73
N ASN A 105 15.77 -1.00 0.42
CA ASN A 105 15.60 -2.40 0.79
C ASN A 105 14.23 -2.73 1.40
N TYR A 106 13.46 -1.73 1.85
CA TYR A 106 12.15 -1.96 2.48
C TYR A 106 11.12 -2.54 1.52
N PHE A 107 11.32 -2.29 0.22
CA PHE A 107 10.45 -2.79 -0.84
C PHE A 107 11.20 -3.68 -1.83
N ASN A 108 12.10 -4.56 -1.36
CA ASN A 108 12.82 -5.54 -2.20
C ASN A 108 11.97 -6.75 -2.65
N ILE A 109 10.66 -6.58 -2.70
CA ILE A 109 9.69 -7.64 -3.01
C ILE A 109 9.74 -8.07 -4.51
N PHE A 110 10.54 -7.38 -5.34
CA PHE A 110 10.44 -7.41 -6.80
C PHE A 110 11.61 -8.14 -7.49
N GLU A 111 12.58 -8.69 -6.76
CA GLU A 111 13.87 -9.11 -7.33
C GLU A 111 13.82 -10.29 -8.32
N ALA A 112 12.72 -11.04 -8.36
CA ALA A 112 12.56 -12.22 -9.22
C ALA A 112 11.34 -12.15 -10.16
N ASP A 113 10.73 -10.98 -10.38
CA ASP A 113 9.56 -10.89 -11.26
C ASP A 113 9.96 -10.61 -12.72
N ASP A 114 9.77 -11.62 -13.58
CA ASP A 114 10.00 -11.54 -15.03
C ASP A 114 9.25 -10.38 -15.70
N SER A 115 8.13 -9.94 -15.12
CA SER A 115 7.39 -8.79 -15.64
C SER A 115 8.14 -7.47 -15.46
N ILE A 116 8.85 -7.26 -14.34
CA ILE A 116 9.69 -6.06 -14.16
C ILE A 116 10.82 -6.06 -15.18
N THR A 117 11.42 -7.22 -15.43
CA THR A 117 12.45 -7.37 -16.47
C THR A 117 11.89 -7.05 -17.86
N LEU A 118 10.68 -7.50 -18.18
CA LEU A 118 10.01 -7.20 -19.44
C LEU A 118 9.83 -5.69 -19.63
N TYR A 119 9.26 -4.99 -18.65
CA TYR A 119 9.05 -3.55 -18.73
C TYR A 119 10.37 -2.77 -18.77
N ALA A 120 11.40 -3.20 -18.04
CA ALA A 120 12.73 -2.58 -18.08
C ALA A 120 13.35 -2.67 -19.48
N LYS A 121 13.19 -3.81 -20.17
CA LYS A 121 13.62 -3.96 -21.58
C LYS A 121 12.86 -3.02 -22.51
N GLN A 122 11.54 -2.90 -22.35
CA GLN A 122 10.71 -1.99 -23.16
C GLN A 122 11.15 -0.52 -22.98
N VAL A 123 11.41 -0.10 -21.73
CA VAL A 123 11.92 1.26 -21.45
C VAL A 123 13.31 1.46 -22.08
N LYS A 124 14.24 0.52 -21.90
CA LYS A 124 15.59 0.59 -22.47
C LYS A 124 15.57 0.67 -24.00
N GLU A 125 14.71 -0.12 -24.65
CA GLU A 125 14.50 -0.08 -26.09
C GLU A 125 13.91 1.25 -26.56
N ARG A 126 12.89 1.75 -25.85
CA ARG A 126 12.23 3.03 -26.18
C ARG A 126 13.21 4.20 -26.08
N ILE A 127 13.99 4.27 -25.00
CA ILE A 127 15.03 5.28 -24.81
C ILE A 127 16.14 5.12 -25.86
N GLY A 128 16.56 3.88 -26.16
CA GLY A 128 17.57 3.62 -27.19
C GLY A 128 17.15 4.07 -28.59
N LYS A 129 15.84 4.03 -28.89
CA LYS A 129 15.28 4.41 -30.20
C LYS A 129 14.97 5.92 -30.31
N TYR A 130 14.50 6.55 -29.24
CA TYR A 130 13.95 7.92 -29.29
C TYR A 130 14.68 8.93 -28.39
N GLY A 131 15.72 8.52 -27.65
CA GLY A 131 16.48 9.38 -26.75
C GLY A 131 15.94 9.39 -25.32
N ILE A 132 16.61 10.14 -24.43
CA ILE A 132 16.26 10.20 -23.00
C ILE A 132 14.88 10.82 -22.73
N ASP A 133 14.41 11.69 -23.62
CA ASP A 133 13.10 12.35 -23.55
C ASP A 133 11.96 11.49 -24.15
N ALA A 134 12.23 10.21 -24.42
CA ALA A 134 11.23 9.32 -24.98
C ALA A 134 10.01 9.20 -24.05
N ASN A 135 8.82 9.35 -24.61
CA ASN A 135 7.59 9.11 -23.87
C ASN A 135 7.47 7.61 -23.53
N ILE A 136 7.42 7.32 -22.23
CA ILE A 136 7.28 5.98 -21.65
C ILE A 136 6.00 5.85 -20.79
N ASN A 137 5.10 6.83 -20.83
CA ASN A 137 3.90 6.84 -19.98
C ASN A 137 3.02 5.61 -20.21
N ASP A 138 2.91 5.14 -21.45
CA ASP A 138 2.20 3.92 -21.80
C ASP A 138 2.81 2.68 -21.11
N ILE A 139 4.13 2.63 -21.01
CA ILE A 139 4.86 1.53 -20.38
C ILE A 139 4.66 1.59 -18.85
N ILE A 140 4.71 2.78 -18.27
CA ILE A 140 4.50 3.01 -16.83
C ILE A 140 3.07 2.61 -16.44
N GLU A 141 2.06 3.16 -17.10
CA GLU A 141 0.65 2.91 -16.75
C GLU A 141 0.31 1.43 -16.85
N ASN A 142 0.70 0.78 -17.96
CA ASN A 142 0.49 -0.65 -18.15
C ASN A 142 1.27 -1.50 -17.13
N GLY A 143 2.52 -1.12 -16.84
CA GLY A 143 3.37 -1.84 -15.91
C GLY A 143 2.91 -1.77 -14.47
N VAL A 144 2.55 -0.57 -14.01
CA VAL A 144 1.96 -0.32 -12.69
C VAL A 144 0.66 -1.09 -12.57
N LYS A 145 -0.26 -0.94 -13.52
CA LYS A 145 -1.54 -1.65 -13.52
C LYS A 145 -1.36 -3.16 -13.51
N TYR A 146 -0.52 -3.70 -14.39
CA TYR A 146 -0.27 -5.15 -14.45
C TYR A 146 0.31 -5.67 -13.14
N TYR A 147 1.41 -5.08 -12.67
CA TYR A 147 2.14 -5.58 -11.52
C TYR A 147 1.32 -5.50 -10.24
N PHE A 148 0.70 -4.36 -10.00
CA PHE A 148 -0.08 -4.12 -8.78
C PHE A 148 -1.54 -4.58 -8.92
N SER A 149 -1.99 -5.10 -10.06
CA SER A 149 -3.28 -5.84 -10.13
C SER A 149 -3.21 -7.22 -9.47
N LYS A 150 -2.00 -7.79 -9.34
CA LYS A 150 -1.79 -9.09 -8.69
C LYS A 150 -2.02 -8.93 -7.18
N LYS A 151 -3.04 -9.60 -6.65
CA LYS A 151 -3.44 -9.50 -5.24
C LYS A 151 -2.31 -9.83 -4.27
N GLU A 152 -1.50 -10.84 -4.58
CA GLU A 152 -0.34 -11.26 -3.78
C GLU A 152 0.72 -10.16 -3.68
N ASN A 153 0.99 -9.45 -4.78
CA ASN A 153 1.93 -8.33 -4.82
C ASN A 153 1.44 -7.19 -3.93
N LEU A 154 0.14 -6.82 -4.06
CA LEU A 154 -0.46 -5.78 -3.22
C LEU A 154 -0.42 -6.13 -1.73
N ILE A 155 -0.79 -7.37 -1.38
CA ILE A 155 -0.74 -7.83 0.01
C ILE A 155 0.69 -7.72 0.54
N THR A 156 1.68 -8.16 -0.22
CA THR A 156 3.07 -8.13 0.22
C THR A 156 3.57 -6.71 0.45
N ILE A 157 3.26 -5.77 -0.45
CA ILE A 157 3.63 -4.35 -0.30
C ILE A 157 2.95 -3.73 0.92
N LYS A 158 1.64 -3.96 1.09
CA LYS A 158 0.89 -3.42 2.22
C LYS A 158 1.34 -4.01 3.56
N LYS A 159 1.73 -5.29 3.58
CA LYS A 159 2.39 -5.91 4.73
C LYS A 159 3.76 -5.30 5.03
N SER A 160 4.57 -5.01 4.01
CA SER A 160 5.82 -4.27 4.21
C SER A 160 5.56 -2.90 4.85
N ILE A 161 4.57 -2.14 4.36
CA ILE A 161 4.20 -0.85 4.95
C ILE A 161 3.79 -1.02 6.41
N PHE A 162 2.91 -1.98 6.72
CA PHE A 162 2.52 -2.27 8.11
C PHE A 162 3.72 -2.57 9.02
N ASN A 163 4.66 -3.40 8.56
CA ASN A 163 5.87 -3.72 9.31
C ASN A 163 6.82 -2.53 9.47
N ILE A 164 6.88 -1.62 8.49
CA ILE A 164 7.65 -0.38 8.57
C ILE A 164 7.01 0.55 9.60
N CYS A 165 5.68 0.68 9.61
CA CYS A 165 4.95 1.49 10.60
C CYS A 165 5.23 1.04 12.04
N GLU A 166 5.38 -0.26 12.26
CA GLU A 166 5.75 -0.80 13.58
C GLU A 166 7.15 -0.40 14.03
N LYS A 167 8.08 -0.24 13.08
CA LYS A 167 9.50 0.05 13.32
C LYS A 167 9.87 1.53 13.20
N ALA A 168 8.98 2.37 12.68
CA ALA A 168 9.22 3.79 12.51
C ALA A 168 9.43 4.47 13.87
N GLU A 169 10.48 5.28 13.97
CA GLU A 169 10.90 5.93 15.23
C GLU A 169 11.05 7.44 15.09
N SER A 170 11.15 7.97 13.87
CA SER A 170 11.33 9.41 13.62
C SER A 170 10.06 10.09 13.08
N GLU A 171 9.93 11.40 13.30
CA GLU A 171 8.85 12.21 12.73
C GLU A 171 8.88 12.17 11.19
N ASP A 172 10.07 12.22 10.58
CA ASP A 172 10.23 12.10 9.12
C ASP A 172 9.70 10.75 8.57
N ASP A 173 9.93 9.64 9.28
CA ASP A 173 9.36 8.34 8.89
C ASP A 173 7.83 8.37 8.93
N PHE A 174 7.25 9.03 9.94
CA PHE A 174 5.81 9.12 10.11
C PHE A 174 5.18 9.98 9.01
N GLU A 175 5.76 11.12 8.67
CA GLU A 175 5.29 11.97 7.56
C GLU A 175 5.33 11.22 6.22
N ALA A 176 6.41 10.50 5.94
CA ALA A 176 6.52 9.70 4.72
C ALA A 176 5.49 8.55 4.68
N LEU A 177 5.26 7.87 5.81
CA LEU A 177 4.27 6.80 5.90
C LEU A 177 2.84 7.35 5.76
N GLU A 178 2.55 8.52 6.33
CA GLU A 178 1.29 9.23 6.14
C GLU A 178 1.05 9.51 4.65
N ALA A 179 2.05 10.03 3.94
CA ALA A 179 1.98 10.27 2.51
C ALA A 179 1.70 9.00 1.69
N ILE A 180 2.37 7.89 2.02
CA ILE A 180 2.16 6.59 1.38
C ILE A 180 0.72 6.12 1.59
N LEU A 181 0.22 6.16 2.84
CA LEU A 181 -1.13 5.71 3.18
C LEU A 181 -2.20 6.59 2.53
N PHE A 182 -1.98 7.91 2.50
CA PHE A 182 -2.82 8.86 1.79
C PHE A 182 -2.92 8.50 0.31
N CYS A 183 -1.78 8.25 -0.34
CA CYS A 183 -1.74 7.87 -1.75
C CYS A 183 -2.56 6.59 -1.98
N GLN A 184 -2.37 5.56 -1.15
CA GLN A 184 -3.09 4.28 -1.25
C GLN A 184 -4.62 4.39 -1.11
N LEU A 185 -5.10 5.39 -0.38
CA LEU A 185 -6.52 5.58 -0.13
C LEU A 185 -7.20 6.39 -1.22
N ASN A 186 -6.51 7.37 -1.79
CA ASN A 186 -7.12 8.41 -2.62
C ASN A 186 -6.87 8.25 -4.12
N PHE A 187 -5.87 7.47 -4.55
CA PHE A 187 -5.52 7.34 -5.96
C PHE A 187 -5.74 5.91 -6.49
N PRO A 188 -6.27 5.75 -7.72
CA PRO A 188 -6.29 4.45 -8.38
C PRO A 188 -4.86 3.97 -8.64
N ILE A 189 -4.68 2.65 -8.70
CA ILE A 189 -3.36 2.00 -8.72
C ILE A 189 -2.43 2.59 -9.78
N GLU A 190 -2.92 2.73 -11.00
CA GLU A 190 -2.19 3.22 -12.19
C GLU A 190 -1.76 4.69 -12.11
N GLN A 191 -2.40 5.50 -11.27
CA GLN A 191 -2.10 6.92 -11.08
C GLN A 191 -1.55 7.21 -9.68
N ASN A 192 -1.35 6.17 -8.87
CA ASN A 192 -0.94 6.31 -7.50
C ASN A 192 0.55 6.67 -7.43
N PRO A 193 0.92 7.85 -6.91
CA PRO A 193 2.31 8.30 -6.90
C PRO A 193 3.25 7.31 -6.22
N PHE A 194 2.83 6.68 -5.12
CA PHE A 194 3.63 5.66 -4.43
C PHE A 194 3.92 4.46 -5.34
N TYR A 195 2.90 3.89 -5.98
CA TYR A 195 3.07 2.72 -6.84
C TYR A 195 3.88 3.05 -8.10
N VAL A 196 3.68 4.24 -8.68
CA VAL A 196 4.46 4.73 -9.82
C VAL A 196 5.93 4.89 -9.45
N THR A 197 6.24 5.58 -8.34
CA THR A 197 7.62 5.77 -7.88
C THR A 197 8.30 4.43 -7.57
N LEU A 198 7.60 3.51 -6.91
CA LEU A 198 8.11 2.19 -6.60
C LEU A 198 8.41 1.39 -7.89
N PHE A 199 7.51 1.41 -8.87
CA PHE A 199 7.69 0.76 -10.16
C PHE A 199 8.90 1.34 -10.92
N LEU A 200 8.97 2.66 -11.06
CA LEU A 200 10.06 3.34 -11.75
C LEU A 200 11.42 3.07 -11.11
N SER A 201 11.48 3.07 -9.78
CA SER A 201 12.72 2.78 -9.04
C SER A 201 13.23 1.36 -9.35
N LYS A 202 12.32 0.39 -9.47
CA LYS A 202 12.69 -0.99 -9.83
C LYS A 202 13.05 -1.13 -11.31
N ILE A 203 12.35 -0.43 -12.21
CA ILE A 203 12.73 -0.37 -13.62
C ILE A 203 14.16 0.16 -13.77
N TYR A 204 14.49 1.26 -13.10
CA TYR A 204 15.83 1.85 -13.11
C TYR A 204 16.91 0.87 -12.64
N ILE A 205 16.70 0.21 -11.50
CA ILE A 205 17.61 -0.81 -10.97
C ILE A 205 17.78 -1.96 -11.97
N GLN A 206 16.68 -2.44 -12.56
CA GLN A 206 16.71 -3.57 -13.48
C GLN A 206 17.37 -3.23 -14.82
N MET A 207 17.20 -2.00 -15.31
CA MET A 207 17.91 -1.50 -16.49
C MET A 207 19.43 -1.49 -16.30
N GLY A 208 19.93 -1.29 -15.07
CA GLY A 208 21.36 -1.41 -14.76
C GLY A 208 21.91 -2.84 -14.78
N LYS A 209 21.02 -3.86 -14.80
CA LYS A 209 21.37 -5.29 -14.83
C LYS A 209 21.26 -5.91 -16.23
N ILE A 210 20.61 -5.22 -17.17
CA ILE A 210 20.40 -5.61 -18.59
C ILE A 210 21.34 -4.79 -19.45
#